data_AF-A0A5J5AFK7-F1
#
_entry.id   AF-A0A5J5AFK7-F1
#
_cell.length_a   1.000
_cell.length_b   1.000
_cell.length_c   1.000
_cell.angle_alpha   90.00
_cell.angle_beta   90.00
_cell.angle_gamma   90.00
#
_symmetry.space_group_name_H-M   'P 1'
#
loop_
_entity.id
_entity.type
_entity.pdbx_description
1 polymer ?
#
loop_
_entity_poly.entity_id
_entity_poly.type
_entity_poly.pdbx_seq_one_letter_code
_entity_poly.pdbx_strand_id
1 'polypeptide(L)'
;MLSCWNLSSETLSGATLSYLLASANEEVICQVVRNACKSALSGYHTTVEEDEKLMEGGNLNPRLEIAVGIRVGEKKVLQQIDKIFEERELELDELEYYQERRLKDLGLVGEQGDIIFWEPK
;
A
#
# COMPACT_ATOMS: atom_id res chain seq x y z
N MET A 1 27.12 -20.40 -17.36
CA MET A 1 26.75 -20.25 -15.94
C MET A 1 26.43 -18.81 -15.51
N LEU A 2 26.66 -17.79 -16.36
CA LEU A 2 26.30 -16.38 -16.07
C LEU A 2 24.96 -15.93 -16.68
N SER A 3 24.38 -16.70 -17.60
CA SER A 3 23.17 -16.33 -18.33
C SER A 3 21.86 -16.57 -17.56
N CYS A 4 21.84 -17.46 -16.56
CA CYS A 4 20.64 -17.71 -15.74
C CYS A 4 20.46 -16.69 -14.60
N TRP A 5 21.54 -16.05 -14.14
CA TRP A 5 21.45 -15.01 -13.11
C TRP A 5 20.91 -13.69 -13.66
N ASN A 6 21.29 -13.31 -14.88
CA ASN A 6 20.84 -12.05 -15.49
C ASN A 6 19.35 -12.04 -15.86
N LEU A 7 18.76 -13.19 -16.22
CA LEU A 7 17.31 -13.26 -16.48
C LEU A 7 16.45 -13.14 -15.21
N SER A 8 17.02 -13.49 -14.05
CA SER A 8 16.32 -13.37 -12.77
C SER A 8 16.32 -11.91 -12.30
N SER A 9 17.43 -11.18 -12.41
CA SER A 9 17.52 -9.80 -11.92
C SER A 9 16.65 -8.78 -12.65
N GLU A 10 16.49 -8.91 -13.98
CA GLU A 10 15.72 -7.94 -14.78
C GLU A 10 14.20 -8.15 -14.72
N THR A 11 13.74 -9.38 -14.47
CA THR A 11 12.29 -9.68 -14.30
C THR A 11 11.84 -9.57 -12.83
N LEU A 12 12.74 -9.80 -11.86
CA LEU A 12 12.45 -9.64 -10.44
C LEU A 12 12.26 -8.15 -10.05
N SER A 13 12.95 -7.20 -10.68
CA SER A 13 12.83 -5.78 -10.28
C SER A 13 11.43 -5.19 -10.55
N GLY A 14 10.84 -5.51 -11.71
CA GLY A 14 9.55 -4.93 -12.11
C GLY A 14 8.31 -5.64 -11.55
N ALA A 15 8.36 -6.97 -11.38
CA ALA A 15 7.21 -7.76 -10.94
C ALA A 15 7.22 -8.09 -9.44
N THR A 16 8.35 -7.93 -8.74
CA THR A 16 8.42 -8.21 -7.29
C THR A 16 7.93 -7.03 -6.45
N LEU A 17 8.08 -5.79 -6.93
CA LEU A 17 7.60 -4.59 -6.24
C LEU A 17 6.08 -4.41 -6.28
N SER A 18 5.38 -5.01 -7.26
CA SER A 18 3.93 -4.91 -7.36
C SER A 18 3.19 -5.85 -6.40
N TYR A 19 3.91 -6.68 -5.63
CA TYR A 19 3.30 -7.64 -4.72
C TYR A 19 3.81 -7.49 -3.29
N LEU A 20 2.93 -7.79 -2.34
CA LEU A 20 3.17 -7.76 -0.91
C LEU A 20 4.35 -8.65 -0.47
N LEU A 21 5.35 -8.02 0.13
CA LEU A 21 6.61 -8.68 0.47
C LEU A 21 6.51 -9.46 1.78
N ALA A 22 6.04 -8.80 2.84
CA ALA A 22 5.89 -9.35 4.18
C ALA A 22 4.90 -8.50 4.99
N SER A 23 4.22 -9.10 5.98
CA SER A 23 3.30 -8.39 6.88
C SER A 23 3.96 -7.19 7.57
N ALA A 24 5.16 -7.37 8.16
CA ALA A 24 5.89 -6.28 8.79
C ALA A 24 6.25 -5.13 7.83
N ASN A 25 6.43 -5.40 6.53
CA ASN A 25 6.69 -4.35 5.55
C ASN A 25 5.41 -3.55 5.26
N GLU A 26 4.28 -4.24 5.08
CA GLU A 26 2.98 -3.60 4.84
C GLU A 26 2.52 -2.79 6.06
N GLU A 27 2.73 -3.31 7.27
CA GLU A 27 2.46 -2.61 8.52
C GLU A 27 3.24 -1.28 8.60
N VAL A 28 4.55 -1.32 8.33
CA VAL A 28 5.38 -0.11 8.35
C VAL A 28 4.91 0.91 7.32
N ILE A 29 4.58 0.48 6.10
CA ILE A 29 4.07 1.38 5.06
C ILE A 29 2.75 2.02 5.48
N CYS A 30 1.82 1.24 6.03
CA CYS A 30 0.55 1.77 6.50
C CYS A 30 0.76 2.82 7.59
N GLN A 31 1.56 2.50 8.61
CA GLN A 31 1.86 3.42 9.70
C GLN A 31 2.52 4.71 9.19
N VAL A 32 3.47 4.61 8.27
CA VAL A 32 4.15 5.77 7.68
C VAL A 32 3.17 6.66 6.92
N VAL A 33 2.32 6.09 6.07
CA VAL A 33 1.34 6.86 5.28
C VAL A 33 0.32 7.51 6.21
N ARG A 34 -0.26 6.75 7.16
CA ARG A 34 -1.22 7.28 8.13
C ARG A 34 -0.65 8.41 8.97
N ASN A 35 0.58 8.24 9.49
CA ASN A 35 1.25 9.27 10.26
C ASN A 35 1.55 10.52 9.41
N ALA A 36 1.94 10.34 8.14
CA ALA A 36 2.13 11.47 7.23
C ALA A 36 0.81 12.22 6.96
N CYS A 37 -0.30 11.51 6.74
CA CYS A 37 -1.63 12.10 6.57
C CYS A 37 -2.05 12.88 7.82
N LYS A 38 -1.91 12.29 9.01
CA LYS A 38 -2.22 12.95 10.29
C LYS A 38 -1.36 14.18 10.52
N SER A 39 -0.05 14.09 10.23
CA SER A 39 0.87 15.22 10.33
C SER A 39 0.49 16.34 9.34
N ALA A 40 0.17 16.00 8.09
CA ALA A 40 -0.24 16.99 7.09
C ALA A 40 -1.56 17.68 7.49
N LEU A 41 -2.55 16.90 7.95
CA LEU A 41 -3.84 17.42 8.44
C LEU A 41 -3.66 18.37 9.63
N SER A 42 -2.74 18.07 10.56
CA SER A 42 -2.45 18.95 11.70
C SER A 42 -1.81 20.29 11.31
N GLY A 43 -1.28 20.40 10.09
CA GLY A 43 -0.71 21.64 9.54
C GLY A 43 -1.75 22.67 9.11
N TYR A 44 -3.03 22.28 8.95
CA TYR A 44 -4.10 23.22 8.61
C TYR A 44 -4.61 23.93 9.87
N HIS A 45 -4.88 25.22 9.75
CA HIS A 45 -5.41 26.04 10.86
C HIS A 45 -6.93 25.94 11.03
N THR A 46 -7.63 25.28 10.10
CA THR A 46 -9.10 25.14 10.10
C THR A 46 -9.50 23.69 9.85
N THR A 47 -10.68 23.31 10.34
CA THR A 47 -11.28 22.00 10.06
C THR A 47 -12.01 21.97 8.72
N VAL A 48 -12.44 20.80 8.25
CA VAL A 48 -13.22 20.67 7.01
C VAL A 48 -14.57 21.39 7.18
N GLU A 49 -15.22 21.20 8.33
CA GLU A 49 -16.53 21.75 8.65
C GLU A 49 -16.51 23.28 8.76
N GLU A 50 -15.44 23.84 9.32
CA GLU A 50 -15.25 25.30 9.38
C GLU A 50 -15.14 25.92 7.99
N ASP A 51 -14.41 25.27 7.09
CA ASP A 51 -14.22 25.75 5.73
C ASP A 51 -15.47 25.56 4.87
N GLU A 52 -16.21 24.46 5.05
CA GLU A 52 -17.49 24.24 4.37
C GLU A 52 -18.51 25.31 4.78
N LYS A 53 -18.64 25.59 6.08
CA LYS A 53 -19.47 26.69 6.57
C LYS A 53 -19.03 28.05 6.02
N LEU A 54 -17.72 28.27 5.88
CA LEU A 54 -17.20 29.50 5.29
C LEU A 54 -17.63 29.66 3.82
N MET A 55 -17.65 28.57 3.05
CA MET A 55 -18.14 28.59 1.67
C MET A 55 -19.66 28.77 1.58
N GLU A 56 -20.42 28.13 2.48
CA GLU A 56 -21.88 28.27 2.56
C GLU A 56 -22.33 29.70 2.90
N GLY A 57 -21.57 30.41 3.74
CA GLY A 57 -21.85 31.80 4.12
C GLY A 57 -21.83 32.80 2.95
N GLY A 58 -21.18 32.43 1.84
CA GLY A 58 -21.09 33.25 0.63
C GLY A 58 -20.27 34.54 0.80
N ASN A 59 -20.14 35.31 -0.29
CA ASN A 59 -19.46 36.61 -0.32
C ASN A 59 -17.94 36.58 -0.03
N LEU A 60 -17.26 35.51 -0.46
CA LEU A 60 -15.80 35.41 -0.42
C LEU A 60 -15.17 36.18 -1.58
N ASN A 61 -14.00 36.79 -1.35
CA ASN A 61 -13.17 37.26 -2.45
C ASN A 61 -12.78 36.05 -3.34
N PRO A 62 -12.71 36.19 -4.68
CA PRO A 62 -12.37 35.08 -5.57
C PRO A 62 -11.09 34.31 -5.20
N ARG A 63 -10.05 35.00 -4.70
CA ARG A 63 -8.81 34.33 -4.25
C ARG A 63 -9.02 33.51 -2.99
N LEU A 64 -9.85 34.00 -2.08
CA LEU A 64 -10.17 33.31 -0.84
C LEU A 64 -11.03 32.08 -1.13
N GLU A 65 -12.02 32.20 -2.00
CA GLU A 65 -12.85 31.07 -2.45
C GLU A 65 -12.00 29.93 -3.01
N ILE A 66 -11.06 30.24 -3.91
CA ILE A 66 -10.11 29.24 -4.46
C ILE A 66 -9.27 28.61 -3.34
N ALA A 67 -8.71 29.42 -2.43
CA ALA A 67 -7.88 28.91 -1.34
C ALA A 67 -8.65 28.01 -0.37
N VAL A 68 -9.92 28.33 -0.10
CA VAL A 68 -10.82 27.52 0.74
C VAL A 68 -11.17 26.22 0.02
N GLY A 69 -11.53 26.30 -1.26
CA GLY A 69 -11.84 25.12 -2.08
C GLY A 69 -10.68 24.13 -2.16
N ILE A 70 -9.45 24.63 -2.40
CA ILE A 70 -8.26 23.79 -2.45
C ILE A 70 -8.03 23.08 -1.13
N ARG A 71 -7.97 23.81 0.00
CA ARG A 71 -7.65 23.19 1.29
C ARG A 71 -8.74 22.24 1.78
N VAL A 72 -10.01 22.48 1.45
CA VAL A 72 -11.10 21.52 1.72
C VAL A 72 -10.88 20.24 0.93
N GLY A 73 -10.57 20.36 -0.36
CA GLY A 73 -10.29 19.22 -1.22
C GLY A 73 -9.10 18.41 -0.70
N GLU A 74 -7.98 19.05 -0.41
CA GLU A 74 -6.78 18.40 0.13
C GLU A 74 -7.07 17.67 1.45
N LYS A 75 -7.76 18.33 2.40
CA LYS A 75 -8.12 17.70 3.69
C LYS A 75 -8.99 16.46 3.51
N LYS A 76 -10.01 16.52 2.63
CA LYS A 76 -10.87 15.37 2.33
C LYS A 76 -10.09 14.20 1.72
N VAL A 77 -9.19 14.49 0.78
CA VAL A 77 -8.33 13.47 0.17
C VAL A 77 -7.38 12.87 1.21
N LEU A 78 -6.76 13.68 2.07
CA LEU A 78 -5.88 13.18 3.15
C LEU A 78 -6.63 12.29 4.14
N GLN A 79 -7.85 12.68 4.54
CA GLN A 79 -8.72 11.85 5.39
C GLN A 79 -9.11 10.53 4.70
N GLN A 80 -9.42 10.57 3.40
CA GLN A 80 -9.72 9.37 2.63
C GLN A 80 -8.52 8.43 2.55
N ILE A 81 -7.31 8.95 2.32
CA ILE A 81 -6.08 8.15 2.29
C ILE A 81 -5.83 7.52 3.66
N ASP A 82 -5.89 8.29 4.76
CA ASP A 82 -5.71 7.73 6.11
C ASP A 82 -6.70 6.59 6.39
N LYS A 83 -7.96 6.75 5.97
CA LYS A 83 -8.98 5.72 6.12
C LYS A 83 -8.69 4.45 5.31
N ILE A 84 -8.26 4.59 4.05
CA ILE A 84 -7.89 3.43 3.21
C ILE A 84 -6.77 2.62 3.87
N PHE A 85 -5.76 3.31 4.41
CA PHE A 85 -4.64 2.62 5.07
C PHE A 85 -5.01 2.12 6.48
N GLU A 86 -5.98 2.71 7.15
CA GLU A 86 -6.57 2.17 8.38
C GLU A 86 -7.29 0.84 8.12
N GLU A 87 -8.14 0.80 7.08
CA GLU A 87 -8.81 -0.43 6.65
C GLU A 87 -7.76 -1.49 6.26
N ARG A 88 -6.71 -1.09 5.54
CA ARG A 88 -5.61 -1.98 5.16
C ARG A 88 -4.86 -2.57 6.36
N GLU A 89 -4.63 -1.79 7.42
CA GLU A 89 -4.01 -2.27 8.66
C GLU A 89 -4.84 -3.37 9.34
N LEU A 90 -6.17 -3.29 9.26
CA LEU A 90 -7.06 -4.31 9.82
C LEU A 90 -7.04 -5.61 9.01
N GLU A 91 -6.74 -5.53 7.71
CA GLU A 91 -6.72 -6.67 6.79
C GLU A 91 -5.34 -7.33 6.66
N LEU A 92 -4.31 -6.89 7.41
CA LEU A 92 -2.93 -7.36 7.25
C LEU A 92 -2.76 -8.89 7.31
N ASP A 93 -3.55 -9.56 8.14
CA ASP A 93 -3.50 -11.02 8.31
C ASP A 93 -4.27 -11.79 7.21
N GLU A 94 -5.09 -11.10 6.42
CA GLU A 94 -5.84 -11.68 5.29
C GLU A 94 -5.05 -11.63 3.98
N LEU A 95 -3.93 -10.90 3.98
CA LEU A 95 -3.11 -10.69 2.80
C LEU A 95 -2.16 -11.86 2.58
N GLU A 96 -2.12 -12.33 1.33
CA GLU A 96 -1.12 -13.32 0.93
C GLU A 96 0.22 -12.62 0.64
N TYR A 97 1.28 -13.04 1.32
CA TYR A 97 2.62 -12.49 1.15
C TYR A 97 3.51 -13.34 0.24
N TYR A 98 4.67 -12.81 -0.16
CA TYR A 98 5.64 -13.51 -1.00
C TYR A 98 5.99 -14.92 -0.50
N GLN A 99 6.16 -15.10 0.82
CA GLN A 99 6.48 -16.40 1.39
C GLN A 99 5.35 -17.41 1.20
N GLU A 100 4.11 -17.02 1.47
CA GLU A 100 2.93 -17.89 1.32
C GLU A 100 2.69 -18.30 -0.13
N ARG A 101 2.76 -17.35 -1.06
CA ARG A 101 2.68 -17.63 -2.50
C ARG A 101 3.68 -18.67 -2.97
N ARG A 102 4.93 -18.57 -2.49
CA ARG A 102 6.01 -19.46 -2.90
C ARG A 102 5.76 -20.90 -2.46
N LEU A 103 4.94 -21.10 -1.42
CA LEU A 103 4.59 -22.41 -0.90
C LEU A 103 3.29 -22.99 -1.49
N LYS A 104 2.55 -22.25 -2.32
CA LYS A 104 1.28 -22.73 -2.91
C LYS A 104 1.45 -23.99 -3.75
N ASP A 105 2.51 -24.04 -4.56
CA ASP A 105 2.74 -25.11 -5.53
C ASP A 105 3.86 -26.08 -5.08
N LEU A 106 3.87 -26.45 -3.80
CA LEU A 106 4.88 -27.38 -3.25
C LEU A 106 4.72 -28.84 -3.69
N GLY A 107 3.51 -29.23 -4.15
CA GLY A 107 3.25 -30.63 -4.54
C GLY A 107 3.38 -31.64 -3.39
N LEU A 108 3.10 -31.22 -2.15
CA LEU A 108 3.27 -32.07 -0.95
C LEU A 108 2.44 -33.35 -0.97
N VAL A 109 1.28 -33.33 -1.63
CA VAL A 109 0.42 -34.50 -1.85
C VAL A 109 0.40 -34.78 -3.35
N GLY A 110 1.48 -35.40 -3.83
CA GLY A 110 1.60 -35.90 -5.20
C GLY A 110 1.34 -37.40 -5.30
N GLU A 111 1.52 -37.95 -6.50
CA GLU A 111 1.56 -39.40 -6.68
C GLU A 111 2.74 -40.00 -5.89
N GLN A 112 2.60 -41.26 -5.47
CA GLN A 112 3.66 -41.94 -4.74
C GLN A 112 4.89 -42.08 -5.65
N GLY A 113 5.90 -41.24 -5.40
CA GLY A 113 7.10 -41.21 -6.22
C GLY A 113 7.90 -42.51 -6.11
N ASP A 114 8.29 -43.07 -7.26
CA ASP A 114 9.27 -44.15 -7.29
C ASP A 114 10.59 -43.66 -6.67
N ILE A 115 11.26 -44.54 -5.90
CA ILE A 115 12.58 -44.25 -5.35
C ILE A 115 13.57 -44.18 -6.52
N ILE A 116 13.91 -42.96 -6.94
CA ILE A 116 14.91 -42.73 -8.00
C ILE A 116 16.30 -42.96 -7.38
N PHE A 117 16.88 -44.13 -7.62
CA PHE A 117 18.25 -44.43 -7.23
C PHE A 117 19.22 -43.72 -8.20
N TRP A 118 19.91 -42.68 -7.71
CA TRP A 118 20.95 -41.98 -8.47
C TRP A 118 22.21 -42.87 -8.53
N GLU A 119 22.30 -43.77 -9.52
CA GLU A 119 23.58 -44.41 -9.85
C GLU A 119 24.39 -43.52 -10.80
N PRO A 120 25.67 -43.26 -10.50
CA PRO A 120 26.58 -42.68 -11.49
C PRO A 120 26.84 -43.70 -12.60
N LYS A 121 26.63 -43.30 -13.86
CA LYS A 121 27.07 -44.04 -15.05
C LYS A 121 28.57 -43.97 -15.25
#